data_AF-A0A965W6G5-F1
#
_entry.id   AF-A0A965W6G5-F1
#
_cell.length_a   1.000
_cell.length_b   1.000
_cell.length_c   1.000
_cell.angle_alpha   90.00
_cell.angle_beta   90.00
_cell.angle_gamma   90.00
#
_symmetry.space_group_name_H-M   'P 1'
#
loop_
_entity.id
_entity.type
_entity.pdbx_description
1 polymer ?
#
loop_
_entity_poly.entity_id
_entity_poly.type
_entity_poly.pdbx_seq_one_letter_code
_entity_poly.pdbx_strand_id
1 'polypeptide(L)'
;MIRPALLLLWIMLLGCQKNNPTSWNPTLNLPLLKGQLKLSDLVGDSLIYADASKLLHFHIEKELTHLKLDTSLQIPDTSIQLKFNIIFPVTLNPGQNIPIGNINNLEFKFDNGIQLKMLKIKQGQLRVKFKNTISQALDVSFSVPDAQKNSTAFTIFETIPPGTAWTQRLYDLTGFELNLHPSNNIYNTLRQSLLVKLNAQAPVTQAESGQGIELELEYVNLLPEYILGYFGTISSSFKQPETKIFDADWFKIPQLHLQSATATFSVINALGVDLKFQLDSLLGKNNFSQSALLDAPALKSLNISRAQQYNNRITPSIYTFSLNSQNSTIHRFLSLIPNALYASGNFKLNPFGNTSGYNDFLFFNQGLQIKAHLDIPLAYTHDYIQLEKTFTLTSEALNSLKIVTSAVVNFETENTFPFSVQAQALIPNSQGFYGDSIFNKGPVDLAIHNPTSSASNLQRMSFPLSSTQIQTLIREKKLHFRIKIYGLTPQSPIALFENQKLNFNLYLQTETHAEIQ
;
A
#
# COMPACT_ATOMS: atom_id res chain seq x y z
N MET A 1 -83.23 47.78 -59.29
CA MET A 1 -83.36 46.88 -58.12
C MET A 1 -82.19 45.91 -58.13
N ILE A 2 -81.19 46.18 -57.30
CA ILE A 2 -79.93 45.41 -57.24
C ILE A 2 -80.23 44.04 -56.62
N ARG A 3 -79.78 42.98 -57.29
CA ARG A 3 -80.11 41.58 -56.98
C ARG A 3 -79.58 41.16 -55.60
N PRO A 4 -80.41 40.54 -54.73
CA PRO A 4 -79.99 40.07 -53.39
C PRO A 4 -78.94 38.94 -53.43
N ALA A 5 -78.69 38.35 -54.59
CA ALA A 5 -77.67 37.30 -54.78
C ALA A 5 -76.22 37.83 -54.74
N LEU A 6 -75.98 39.10 -55.09
CA LEU A 6 -74.61 39.66 -55.09
C LEU A 6 -74.15 40.07 -53.69
N LEU A 7 -75.08 40.43 -52.80
CA LEU A 7 -74.82 40.82 -51.41
C LEU A 7 -74.46 39.60 -50.54
N LEU A 8 -75.07 38.43 -50.83
CA LEU A 8 -74.81 37.18 -50.10
C LEU A 8 -73.42 36.58 -50.44
N LEU A 9 -72.93 36.79 -51.67
CA LEU A 9 -71.60 36.33 -52.09
C LEU A 9 -70.47 37.17 -51.50
N TRP A 10 -70.73 38.44 -51.17
CA TRP A 10 -69.75 39.34 -50.53
C TRP A 10 -69.58 39.07 -49.03
N ILE A 11 -70.64 38.62 -48.35
CA ILE A 11 -70.60 38.27 -46.91
C ILE A 11 -69.88 36.93 -46.68
N MET A 12 -69.87 36.03 -47.66
CA MET A 12 -69.14 34.74 -47.60
C MET A 12 -67.61 34.88 -47.76
N LEU A 13 -67.10 36.03 -48.23
CA LEU A 13 -65.66 36.25 -48.45
C LEU A 13 -64.95 37.02 -47.31
N LEU A 14 -65.69 37.44 -46.27
CA LEU A 14 -65.14 38.16 -45.10
C LEU A 14 -65.14 37.32 -43.81
N GLY A 15 -65.49 36.04 -43.87
CA GLY A 15 -65.64 35.18 -42.70
C GLY A 15 -64.65 34.01 -42.66
N CYS A 16 -63.34 34.28 -42.58
CA CYS A 16 -62.32 33.45 -41.90
C CYS A 16 -60.91 34.03 -42.08
N GLN A 17 -60.58 35.12 -41.37
CA GLN A 17 -59.19 35.33 -40.97
C GLN A 17 -58.93 34.44 -39.77
N LYS A 18 -58.07 33.44 -39.92
CA LYS A 18 -57.57 32.62 -38.82
C LYS A 18 -56.52 33.44 -38.05
N ASN A 19 -56.96 34.45 -37.29
CA ASN A 19 -56.10 35.35 -36.49
C ASN A 19 -55.83 34.82 -35.07
N ASN A 20 -55.79 33.50 -34.89
CA ASN A 20 -55.23 32.92 -33.67
C ASN A 20 -53.88 32.31 -34.04
N PRO A 21 -52.75 32.78 -33.47
CA PRO A 21 -51.47 32.13 -33.66
C PRO A 21 -51.63 30.65 -33.28
N THR A 22 -51.05 29.77 -34.07
CA THR A 22 -51.15 28.33 -33.81
C THR A 22 -50.26 28.03 -32.60
N SER A 23 -50.86 27.97 -31.41
CA SER A 23 -50.13 27.66 -30.18
C SER A 23 -50.06 26.15 -29.97
N TRP A 24 -48.84 25.66 -29.75
CA TRP A 24 -48.60 24.27 -29.36
C TRP A 24 -47.97 24.28 -27.97
N ASN A 25 -48.46 23.39 -27.10
CA ASN A 25 -47.85 23.12 -25.80
C ASN A 25 -47.22 21.70 -25.81
N PRO A 26 -46.12 21.46 -26.56
CA PRO A 26 -45.53 20.14 -26.59
C PRO A 26 -44.92 19.81 -25.22
N THR A 27 -45.26 18.65 -24.70
CA THR A 27 -44.62 18.03 -23.54
C THR A 27 -43.39 17.26 -24.00
N LEU A 28 -42.22 17.61 -23.45
CA LEU A 28 -40.96 16.94 -23.79
C LEU A 28 -40.44 16.19 -22.57
N ASN A 29 -40.23 14.88 -22.71
CA ASN A 29 -39.58 14.04 -21.71
C ASN A 29 -38.11 13.86 -22.06
N LEU A 30 -37.23 14.53 -21.33
CA LEU A 30 -35.79 14.44 -21.49
C LEU A 30 -35.23 13.46 -20.46
N PRO A 31 -34.66 12.31 -20.87
CA PRO A 31 -34.02 11.41 -19.92
C PRO A 31 -32.82 12.12 -19.30
N LEU A 32 -32.80 12.21 -17.97
CA LEU A 32 -31.67 12.77 -17.24
C LEU A 32 -30.71 11.65 -16.80
N LEU A 33 -31.26 10.55 -16.31
CA LEU A 33 -30.50 9.40 -15.83
C LEU A 33 -31.39 8.15 -15.79
N LYS A 34 -31.05 7.09 -16.51
CA LYS A 34 -31.70 5.78 -16.39
C LYS A 34 -30.64 4.74 -16.05
N GLY A 35 -30.92 3.90 -15.05
CA GLY A 35 -29.93 2.94 -14.59
C GLY A 35 -30.54 1.78 -13.81
N GLN A 36 -29.74 0.74 -13.70
CA GLN A 36 -29.90 -0.35 -12.75
C GLN A 36 -28.67 -0.33 -11.86
N LEU A 37 -28.88 -0.46 -10.56
CA LEU A 37 -27.82 -0.57 -9.57
C LEU A 37 -27.90 -1.94 -8.91
N LYS A 38 -26.89 -2.76 -9.15
CA LYS A 38 -26.58 -3.93 -8.33
C LYS A 38 -25.49 -3.54 -7.32
N LEU A 39 -25.32 -4.36 -6.29
CA LEU A 39 -24.28 -4.09 -5.31
C LEU A 39 -22.86 -4.21 -5.92
N SER A 40 -22.69 -5.12 -6.87
CA SER A 40 -21.40 -5.32 -7.55
C SER A 40 -20.95 -4.08 -8.35
N ASP A 41 -21.91 -3.29 -8.87
CA ASP A 41 -21.66 -2.01 -9.55
C ASP A 41 -21.09 -0.93 -8.60
N LEU A 42 -21.26 -1.06 -7.28
CA LEU A 42 -20.83 -0.06 -6.29
C LEU A 42 -19.39 -0.25 -5.81
N VAL A 43 -18.90 -1.49 -5.81
CA VAL A 43 -17.64 -1.88 -5.16
C VAL A 43 -16.70 -2.66 -6.07
N GLY A 44 -17.16 -3.01 -7.28
CA GLY A 44 -16.40 -3.77 -8.26
C GLY A 44 -16.60 -5.28 -8.13
N ASP A 45 -16.84 -5.95 -9.25
CA ASP A 45 -17.18 -7.37 -9.31
C ASP A 45 -16.10 -8.29 -8.69
N SER A 46 -14.83 -7.87 -8.66
CA SER A 46 -13.74 -8.68 -8.10
C SER A 46 -13.71 -8.74 -6.57
N LEU A 47 -14.46 -7.87 -5.88
CA LEU A 47 -14.49 -7.79 -4.42
C LEU A 47 -15.72 -8.46 -3.81
N ILE A 48 -16.65 -8.97 -4.62
CA ILE A 48 -17.87 -9.62 -4.16
C ILE A 48 -18.02 -10.99 -4.80
N TYR A 49 -18.49 -11.96 -4.02
CA TYR A 49 -19.00 -13.22 -4.54
C TYR A 49 -20.28 -13.63 -3.82
N ALA A 50 -21.03 -14.57 -4.41
CA ALA A 50 -22.22 -15.15 -3.81
C ALA A 50 -21.93 -16.58 -3.33
N ASP A 51 -22.35 -16.90 -2.11
CA ASP A 51 -22.23 -18.25 -1.57
C ASP A 51 -23.30 -19.21 -2.14
N ALA A 52 -23.35 -20.45 -1.62
CA ALA A 52 -24.35 -21.44 -2.04
C ALA A 52 -25.80 -21.02 -1.73
N SER A 53 -26.00 -20.17 -0.72
CA SER A 53 -27.30 -19.60 -0.35
C SER A 53 -27.66 -18.33 -1.13
N LYS A 54 -26.78 -17.90 -2.04
CA LYS A 54 -26.84 -16.61 -2.77
C LYS A 54 -26.63 -15.38 -1.91
N LEU A 55 -26.24 -15.55 -0.65
CA LEU A 55 -25.80 -14.47 0.21
C LEU A 55 -24.53 -13.89 -0.39
N LEU A 56 -24.45 -12.57 -0.47
CA LEU A 56 -23.28 -11.88 -0.97
C LEU A 56 -22.22 -11.73 0.14
N HIS A 57 -20.96 -11.85 -0.24
CA HIS A 57 -19.80 -11.71 0.63
C HIS A 57 -18.84 -10.69 0.04
N PHE A 58 -18.23 -9.85 0.88
CA PHE A 58 -17.02 -9.12 0.51
C PHE A 58 -15.79 -10.00 0.66
N HIS A 59 -15.03 -10.11 -0.42
CA HIS A 59 -13.74 -10.79 -0.48
C HIS A 59 -12.64 -9.77 -0.71
N ILE A 60 -11.76 -9.60 0.27
CA ILE A 60 -10.66 -8.63 0.18
C ILE A 60 -9.34 -9.36 0.46
N GLU A 61 -8.44 -9.33 -0.51
CA GLU A 61 -7.05 -9.77 -0.34
C GLU A 61 -6.12 -8.57 -0.30
N LYS A 62 -5.30 -8.47 0.76
CA LYS A 62 -4.35 -7.37 0.91
C LYS A 62 -3.04 -7.84 1.52
N GLU A 63 -1.94 -7.39 0.93
CA GLU A 63 -0.64 -7.44 1.58
C GLU A 63 -0.59 -6.32 2.63
N LEU A 64 -0.46 -6.70 3.90
CA LEU A 64 -0.44 -5.75 5.01
C LEU A 64 0.96 -5.19 5.24
N THR A 65 1.99 -6.03 5.09
CA THR A 65 3.38 -5.61 5.26
C THR A 65 4.35 -6.57 4.59
N HIS A 66 5.51 -6.04 4.24
CA HIS A 66 6.68 -6.75 3.75
C HIS A 66 7.90 -6.25 4.52
N LEU A 67 8.28 -6.98 5.58
CA LEU A 67 9.42 -6.63 6.42
C LEU A 67 10.69 -7.26 5.83
N LYS A 68 11.52 -6.42 5.21
CA LYS A 68 12.83 -6.83 4.71
C LYS A 68 13.86 -6.69 5.84
N LEU A 69 14.57 -7.78 6.16
CA LEU A 69 15.53 -7.82 7.26
C LEU A 69 16.93 -7.32 6.88
N ASP A 70 17.13 -6.88 5.64
CA ASP A 70 18.33 -6.15 5.19
C ASP A 70 18.55 -4.84 5.97
N THR A 71 17.50 -4.30 6.60
CA THR A 71 17.57 -3.10 7.44
C THR A 71 18.03 -3.35 8.89
N SER A 72 17.94 -4.58 9.40
CA SER A 72 18.20 -4.88 10.82
C SER A 72 19.50 -5.64 11.09
N LEU A 73 20.02 -6.40 10.12
CA LEU A 73 21.31 -7.06 10.23
C LEU A 73 22.38 -6.26 9.48
N GLN A 74 22.92 -5.23 10.14
CA GLN A 74 24.02 -4.42 9.60
C GLN A 74 25.35 -5.11 9.87
N ILE A 75 26.20 -5.23 8.83
CA ILE A 75 27.58 -5.65 9.01
C ILE A 75 28.36 -4.42 9.50
N PRO A 76 29.01 -4.47 10.67
CA PRO A 76 29.69 -3.32 11.23
C PRO A 76 30.92 -2.97 10.38
N ASP A 77 31.13 -1.68 10.17
CA ASP A 77 32.40 -1.18 9.64
C ASP A 77 33.52 -1.60 10.60
N THR A 78 34.52 -2.28 10.07
CA THR A 78 35.60 -2.86 10.87
C THR A 78 36.94 -2.39 10.34
N SER A 79 37.79 -1.88 11.24
CA SER A 79 39.11 -1.39 10.91
C SER A 79 40.21 -2.11 11.66
N ILE A 80 41.37 -2.22 11.03
CA ILE A 80 42.59 -2.72 11.64
C ILE A 80 43.76 -1.82 11.23
N GLN A 81 44.57 -1.44 12.23
CA GLN A 81 45.80 -0.70 12.04
C GLN A 81 46.97 -1.67 12.17
N LEU A 82 47.84 -1.69 11.17
CA LEU A 82 49.05 -2.50 11.12
C LEU A 82 50.24 -1.54 11.08
N LYS A 83 51.07 -1.58 12.13
CA LYS A 83 52.27 -0.77 12.21
C LYS A 83 53.48 -1.66 12.35
N PHE A 84 54.42 -1.52 11.43
CA PHE A 84 55.69 -2.21 11.49
C PHE A 84 56.83 -1.19 11.47
N ASN A 85 57.69 -1.27 12.47
CA ASN A 85 58.90 -0.45 12.54
C ASN A 85 60.12 -1.37 12.63
N ILE A 86 61.18 -0.96 11.95
CA ILE A 86 62.52 -1.50 12.10
C ILE A 86 63.02 -1.18 13.50
N ILE A 87 63.49 -2.20 14.22
CA ILE A 87 63.97 -2.06 15.62
C ILE A 87 65.46 -1.71 15.64
N PHE A 88 66.24 -2.32 14.75
CA PHE A 88 67.68 -2.09 14.57
C PHE A 88 67.95 -1.70 13.12
N PRO A 89 68.84 -0.73 12.86
CA PRO A 89 69.18 -0.32 11.50
C PRO A 89 69.56 -1.53 10.64
N VAL A 90 68.98 -1.62 9.45
CA VAL A 90 69.21 -2.73 8.53
C VAL A 90 69.38 -2.22 7.10
N THR A 91 70.34 -2.81 6.40
CA THR A 91 70.54 -2.57 4.97
C THR A 91 69.53 -3.39 4.18
N LEU A 92 68.72 -2.71 3.36
CA LEU A 92 67.73 -3.33 2.48
C LEU A 92 68.24 -3.27 1.03
N ASN A 93 68.29 -4.43 0.39
CA ASN A 93 68.65 -4.59 -1.02
C ASN A 93 67.39 -4.56 -1.91
N PRO A 94 67.50 -4.18 -3.19
CA PRO A 94 66.35 -4.13 -4.09
C PRO A 94 65.63 -5.47 -4.16
N GLY A 95 64.29 -5.48 -4.01
CA GLY A 95 63.47 -6.69 -3.99
C GLY A 95 63.52 -7.51 -2.69
N GLN A 96 64.30 -7.09 -1.70
CA GLN A 96 64.40 -7.79 -0.41
C GLN A 96 63.09 -7.72 0.38
N ASN A 97 62.65 -8.86 0.92
CA ASN A 97 61.52 -8.93 1.83
C ASN A 97 61.85 -8.22 3.14
N ILE A 98 60.92 -7.38 3.61
CA ILE A 98 60.94 -6.82 4.96
C ILE A 98 60.20 -7.80 5.87
N PRO A 99 60.82 -8.29 6.97
CA PRO A 99 60.22 -9.30 7.83
C PRO A 99 59.12 -8.69 8.73
N ILE A 100 57.91 -8.58 8.21
CA ILE A 100 56.76 -7.95 8.88
C ILE A 100 56.03 -8.83 9.91
N GLY A 101 56.42 -10.10 10.05
CA GLY A 101 55.73 -11.07 10.89
C GLY A 101 54.34 -11.44 10.37
N ASN A 102 53.61 -12.25 11.14
CA ASN A 102 52.21 -12.55 10.85
C ASN A 102 51.34 -11.37 11.30
N ILE A 103 50.38 -10.98 10.48
CA ILE A 103 49.36 -10.00 10.85
C ILE A 103 48.17 -10.71 11.51
N ASN A 104 47.47 -10.00 12.40
CA ASN A 104 46.31 -10.54 13.08
C ASN A 104 45.15 -10.77 12.10
N ASN A 105 44.34 -11.78 12.39
CA ASN A 105 43.06 -11.96 11.72
C ASN A 105 42.13 -10.78 12.04
N LEU A 106 41.22 -10.48 11.11
CA LEU A 106 40.16 -9.50 11.32
C LEU A 106 38.91 -10.19 11.86
N GLU A 107 38.42 -9.76 13.01
CA GLU A 107 37.16 -10.24 13.58
C GLU A 107 36.08 -9.15 13.49
N PHE A 108 34.96 -9.47 12.85
CA PHE A 108 33.77 -8.64 12.88
C PHE A 108 33.05 -8.82 14.22
N LYS A 109 32.93 -7.73 14.98
CA LYS A 109 32.29 -7.76 16.30
C LYS A 109 30.80 -7.51 16.17
N PHE A 110 30.00 -8.54 16.41
CA PHE A 110 28.55 -8.45 16.42
C PHE A 110 28.00 -8.58 17.84
N ASP A 111 26.88 -7.90 18.08
CA ASP A 111 26.10 -8.06 19.31
C ASP A 111 25.22 -9.32 19.25
N ASN A 112 24.56 -9.64 20.37
CA ASN A 112 23.51 -10.66 20.47
C ASN A 112 23.91 -12.10 20.09
N GLY A 113 25.22 -12.40 20.07
CA GLY A 113 25.75 -13.74 19.80
C GLY A 113 25.67 -14.16 18.33
N ILE A 114 25.67 -13.21 17.40
CA ILE A 114 25.74 -13.50 15.96
C ILE A 114 27.08 -14.18 15.63
N GLN A 115 27.02 -15.30 14.90
CA GLN A 115 28.16 -16.11 14.49
C GLN A 115 28.00 -16.48 13.01
N LEU A 116 28.56 -15.66 12.12
CA LEU A 116 28.51 -15.81 10.68
C LEU A 116 29.58 -16.77 10.17
N LYS A 117 29.19 -17.59 9.18
CA LYS A 117 30.08 -18.49 8.44
C LYS A 117 30.44 -17.95 7.06
N MET A 118 29.49 -17.32 6.38
CA MET A 118 29.70 -16.81 5.03
C MET A 118 28.93 -15.52 4.80
N LEU A 119 29.53 -14.61 4.04
CA LEU A 119 28.93 -13.37 3.57
C LEU A 119 29.25 -13.19 2.09
N LYS A 120 28.25 -13.12 1.22
CA LYS A 120 28.41 -12.69 -0.18
C LYS A 120 28.11 -11.20 -0.27
N ILE A 121 29.04 -10.42 -0.83
CA ILE A 121 28.93 -8.96 -0.87
C ILE A 121 28.18 -8.53 -2.13
N LYS A 122 27.06 -7.84 -1.95
CA LYS A 122 26.35 -7.14 -3.02
C LYS A 122 27.00 -5.80 -3.36
N GLN A 123 27.46 -5.08 -2.34
CA GLN A 123 28.17 -3.81 -2.45
C GLN A 123 29.06 -3.63 -1.23
N GLY A 124 30.24 -3.05 -1.39
CA GLY A 124 31.14 -2.77 -0.27
C GLY A 124 32.54 -2.43 -0.75
N GLN A 125 33.33 -1.78 0.10
CA GLN A 125 34.68 -1.37 -0.26
C GLN A 125 35.68 -1.67 0.86
N LEU A 126 36.92 -1.97 0.47
CA LEU A 126 38.07 -1.91 1.35
C LEU A 126 38.79 -0.59 1.14
N ARG A 127 38.78 0.27 2.15
CA ARG A 127 39.61 1.47 2.20
C ARG A 127 40.95 1.11 2.81
N VAL A 128 42.02 1.44 2.11
CA VAL A 128 43.39 1.23 2.61
C VAL A 128 44.12 2.55 2.62
N LYS A 129 44.71 2.89 3.77
CA LYS A 129 45.68 3.98 3.88
C LYS A 129 47.05 3.39 4.11
N PHE A 130 48.04 3.93 3.41
CA PHE A 130 49.44 3.52 3.51
C PHE A 130 50.32 4.70 3.92
N LYS A 131 51.34 4.42 4.71
CA LYS A 131 52.39 5.37 5.05
C LYS A 131 53.72 4.63 5.14
N ASN A 132 54.76 5.17 4.51
CA ASN A 132 56.08 4.54 4.42
C ASN A 132 57.14 5.55 4.85
N THR A 133 57.77 5.33 6.00
CA THR A 133 58.82 6.22 6.53
C THR A 133 60.23 5.77 6.15
N ILE A 134 60.38 4.66 5.42
CA ILE A 134 61.66 4.27 4.79
C ILE A 134 61.92 5.22 3.62
N SER A 135 63.19 5.57 3.40
CA SER A 135 63.62 6.56 2.40
C SER A 135 63.41 6.15 0.93
N GLN A 136 62.96 4.92 0.67
CA GLN A 136 62.74 4.36 -0.66
C GLN A 136 61.34 3.76 -0.78
N ALA A 137 60.87 3.58 -2.01
CA ALA A 137 59.56 3.00 -2.29
C ALA A 137 59.48 1.52 -1.87
N LEU A 138 58.31 1.10 -1.40
CA LEU A 138 58.04 -0.27 -0.97
C LEU A 138 56.96 -0.90 -1.84
N ASP A 139 57.17 -2.14 -2.29
CA ASP A 139 56.15 -2.93 -2.95
C ASP A 139 55.37 -3.73 -1.89
N VAL A 140 54.06 -3.51 -1.85
CA VAL A 140 53.13 -4.07 -0.87
C VAL A 140 52.16 -5.00 -1.58
N SER A 141 52.06 -6.23 -1.08
CA SER A 141 51.08 -7.22 -1.50
C SER A 141 50.23 -7.60 -0.29
N PHE A 142 48.97 -7.17 -0.28
CA PHE A 142 48.01 -7.54 0.77
C PHE A 142 46.96 -8.49 0.20
N SER A 143 46.68 -9.58 0.90
CA SER A 143 45.73 -10.60 0.47
C SER A 143 44.77 -10.96 1.59
N VAL A 144 43.52 -11.23 1.22
CA VAL A 144 42.49 -11.80 2.10
C VAL A 144 42.09 -13.16 1.50
N PRO A 145 42.79 -14.26 1.85
CA PRO A 145 42.55 -15.57 1.25
C PRO A 145 41.12 -16.09 1.42
N ASP A 146 40.46 -15.66 2.50
CA ASP A 146 39.09 -16.02 2.83
C ASP A 146 38.04 -15.20 2.07
N ALA A 147 38.43 -14.16 1.33
CA ALA A 147 37.55 -13.40 0.45
C ALA A 147 37.82 -13.80 -1.00
N GLN A 148 36.88 -14.48 -1.65
CA GLN A 148 37.07 -15.02 -3.00
C GLN A 148 35.99 -14.57 -3.97
N LYS A 149 36.38 -14.35 -5.22
CA LYS A 149 35.46 -14.13 -6.34
C LYS A 149 35.85 -15.07 -7.47
N ASN A 150 34.95 -15.98 -7.84
CA ASN A 150 35.21 -17.05 -8.80
C ASN A 150 36.47 -17.87 -8.43
N SER A 151 36.61 -18.24 -7.14
CA SER A 151 37.76 -18.97 -6.57
C SER A 151 39.09 -18.21 -6.56
N THR A 152 39.11 -16.94 -6.96
CA THR A 152 40.30 -16.08 -6.86
C THR A 152 40.24 -15.25 -5.59
N ALA A 153 41.27 -15.34 -4.75
CA ALA A 153 41.36 -14.55 -3.52
C ALA A 153 41.49 -13.05 -3.82
N PHE A 154 40.95 -12.22 -2.94
CA PHE A 154 41.15 -10.78 -2.97
C PHE A 154 42.61 -10.47 -2.67
N THR A 155 43.28 -9.79 -3.61
CA THR A 155 44.68 -9.37 -3.47
C THR A 155 44.85 -7.98 -4.06
N ILE A 156 45.61 -7.14 -3.37
CA ILE A 156 46.02 -5.81 -3.84
C ILE A 156 47.55 -5.76 -3.93
N PHE A 157 48.05 -5.07 -4.95
CA PHE A 157 49.46 -4.81 -5.17
C PHE A 157 49.66 -3.31 -5.34
N GLU A 158 50.49 -2.71 -4.50
CA GLU A 158 50.74 -1.27 -4.50
C GLU A 158 52.22 -0.97 -4.30
N THR A 159 52.72 0.07 -4.98
CA THR A 159 54.05 0.62 -4.72
C THR A 159 53.89 1.92 -3.93
N ILE A 160 54.32 1.91 -2.68
CA ILE A 160 54.13 3.01 -1.73
C ILE A 160 55.39 3.89 -1.72
N PRO A 161 55.30 5.16 -2.14
CA PRO A 161 56.45 6.07 -2.14
C PRO A 161 56.90 6.41 -0.70
N PRO A 162 58.15 6.85 -0.51
CA PRO A 162 58.61 7.33 0.78
C PRO A 162 57.87 8.62 1.17
N GLY A 163 57.52 8.76 2.44
CA GLY A 163 56.88 9.96 2.96
C GLY A 163 56.08 9.75 4.25
N THR A 164 55.86 10.84 4.98
CA THR A 164 55.08 10.84 6.22
C THR A 164 53.58 11.04 6.00
N ALA A 165 53.16 11.41 4.79
CA ALA A 165 51.77 11.61 4.41
C ALA A 165 51.08 10.26 4.11
N TRP A 166 49.83 10.13 4.54
CA TRP A 166 49.00 8.98 4.22
C TRP A 166 48.53 9.03 2.77
N THR A 167 48.70 7.92 2.05
CA THR A 167 48.10 7.71 0.73
C THR A 167 46.90 6.79 0.87
N GLN A 168 45.74 7.18 0.35
CA GLN A 168 44.50 6.41 0.43
C GLN A 168 44.14 5.76 -0.92
N ARG A 169 43.61 4.54 -0.85
CA ARG A 169 43.02 3.79 -1.97
C ARG A 169 41.70 3.15 -1.54
N LEU A 170 40.82 2.94 -2.51
CA LEU A 170 39.55 2.23 -2.35
C LEU A 170 39.52 1.06 -3.32
N TYR A 171 39.19 -0.11 -2.80
CA TYR A 171 39.05 -1.34 -3.58
C TYR A 171 37.63 -1.85 -3.48
N ASP A 172 37.06 -2.23 -4.61
CA ASP A 172 35.71 -2.78 -4.68
C ASP A 172 35.68 -4.24 -4.22
N LEU A 173 34.76 -4.56 -3.31
CA LEU A 173 34.52 -5.91 -2.80
C LEU A 173 33.25 -6.54 -3.41
N THR A 174 32.61 -5.88 -4.38
CA THR A 174 31.37 -6.35 -5.00
C THR A 174 31.54 -7.73 -5.65
N GLY A 175 30.68 -8.66 -5.25
CA GLY A 175 30.63 -10.04 -5.73
C GLY A 175 31.66 -10.97 -5.07
N PHE A 176 32.42 -10.51 -4.08
CA PHE A 176 33.26 -11.40 -3.27
C PHE A 176 32.43 -12.18 -2.25
N GLU A 177 32.79 -13.43 -2.05
CA GLU A 177 32.30 -14.32 -0.99
C GLU A 177 33.36 -14.41 0.10
N LEU A 178 32.98 -14.01 1.31
CA LEU A 178 33.82 -14.00 2.50
C LEU A 178 33.51 -15.25 3.31
N ASN A 179 34.51 -16.12 3.47
CA ASN A 179 34.48 -17.20 4.46
C ASN A 179 34.84 -16.63 5.83
N LEU A 180 33.86 -16.53 6.71
CA LEU A 180 34.00 -16.02 8.08
C LEU A 180 34.25 -17.14 9.10
N HIS A 181 34.40 -18.38 8.65
CA HIS A 181 34.65 -19.57 9.45
C HIS A 181 35.95 -20.27 9.02
N PRO A 182 37.12 -19.70 9.34
CA PRO A 182 38.41 -20.19 8.85
C PRO A 182 38.85 -21.51 9.50
N SER A 183 38.28 -21.86 10.66
CA SER A 183 38.54 -23.12 11.37
C SER A 183 37.43 -23.43 12.37
N ASN A 184 37.45 -24.65 12.93
CA ASN A 184 36.46 -25.11 13.91
C ASN A 184 36.30 -24.10 15.06
N ASN A 185 35.05 -23.76 15.36
CA ASN A 185 34.63 -22.83 16.42
C ASN A 185 35.11 -21.37 16.27
N ILE A 186 35.78 -20.98 15.18
CA ILE A 186 36.09 -19.58 14.89
C ILE A 186 35.05 -19.03 13.92
N TYR A 187 34.37 -17.95 14.28
CA TYR A 187 33.33 -17.31 13.46
C TYR A 187 33.63 -15.83 13.27
N ASN A 188 32.93 -15.18 12.34
CA ASN A 188 33.07 -13.75 12.07
C ASN A 188 34.51 -13.30 11.74
N THR A 189 35.39 -14.21 11.31
CA THR A 189 36.84 -13.93 11.22
C THR A 189 37.38 -14.12 9.81
N LEU A 190 38.19 -13.17 9.33
CA LEU A 190 38.95 -13.26 8.08
C LEU A 190 40.44 -13.38 8.37
N ARG A 191 41.11 -14.33 7.71
CA ARG A 191 42.58 -14.37 7.68
C ARG A 191 43.10 -13.39 6.64
N GLN A 192 44.23 -12.78 6.97
CA GLN A 192 44.88 -11.78 6.16
C GLN A 192 46.38 -12.07 6.04
N SER A 193 46.98 -11.65 4.94
CA SER A 193 48.42 -11.75 4.71
C SER A 193 48.94 -10.45 4.12
N LEU A 194 50.12 -10.03 4.58
CA LEU A 194 50.82 -8.85 4.11
C LEU A 194 52.27 -9.24 3.78
N LEU A 195 52.71 -8.90 2.58
CA LEU A 195 54.09 -9.01 2.14
C LEU A 195 54.57 -7.63 1.70
N VAL A 196 55.75 -7.24 2.17
CA VAL A 196 56.35 -5.94 1.89
C VAL A 196 57.79 -6.17 1.47
N LYS A 197 58.17 -5.55 0.35
CA LYS A 197 59.51 -5.62 -0.21
C LYS A 197 60.04 -4.22 -0.44
N LEU A 198 61.36 -4.05 -0.35
CA LEU A 198 61.97 -2.89 -0.99
C LEU A 198 61.70 -2.98 -2.50
N ASN A 199 61.23 -1.90 -3.11
CA ASN A 199 60.92 -1.90 -4.53
C ASN A 199 62.13 -2.38 -5.35
N ALA A 200 61.89 -3.24 -6.36
CA ALA A 200 62.97 -3.89 -7.10
C ALA A 200 63.84 -2.92 -7.92
N GLN A 201 63.32 -1.72 -8.20
CA GLN A 201 64.01 -0.65 -8.93
C GLN A 201 64.61 0.41 -7.99
N ALA A 202 64.36 0.34 -6.68
CA ALA A 202 64.94 1.25 -5.71
C ALA A 202 66.44 0.96 -5.50
N PRO A 203 67.30 1.94 -5.21
CA PRO A 203 68.67 1.70 -4.79
C PRO A 203 68.71 1.04 -3.40
N VAL A 204 69.86 0.44 -3.07
CA VAL A 204 70.15 -0.05 -1.71
C VAL A 204 69.93 1.09 -0.71
N THR A 205 69.26 0.81 0.40
CA THR A 205 68.99 1.81 1.44
C THR A 205 69.22 1.29 2.84
N GLN A 206 69.54 2.19 3.78
CA GLN A 206 69.55 1.92 5.20
C GLN A 206 68.19 2.29 5.78
N ALA A 207 67.49 1.32 6.35
CA ALA A 207 66.27 1.59 7.11
C ALA A 207 66.66 1.76 8.59
N GLU A 208 66.40 2.94 9.14
CA GLU A 208 66.79 3.30 10.50
C GLU A 208 65.79 2.79 11.55
N SER A 209 66.23 2.74 12.81
CA SER A 209 65.35 2.40 13.93
C SER A 209 64.15 3.35 13.98
N GLY A 210 62.93 2.80 14.08
CA GLY A 210 61.68 3.54 14.09
C GLY A 210 61.09 3.84 12.70
N GLN A 211 61.82 3.60 11.61
CA GLN A 211 61.29 3.67 10.24
C GLN A 211 60.54 2.38 9.87
N GLY A 212 59.61 2.46 8.92
CA GLY A 212 58.88 1.29 8.46
C GLY A 212 57.61 1.64 7.70
N ILE A 213 56.58 0.81 7.83
CA ILE A 213 55.31 0.93 7.11
C ILE A 213 54.14 0.88 8.09
N GLU A 214 53.17 1.75 7.85
CA GLU A 214 51.89 1.78 8.56
C GLU A 214 50.76 1.59 7.53
N LEU A 215 49.80 0.71 7.85
CA LEU A 215 48.60 0.48 7.06
C LEU A 215 47.36 0.65 7.95
N GLU A 216 46.35 1.36 7.44
CA GLU A 216 44.98 1.33 8.00
C GLU A 216 44.08 0.64 6.98
N LEU A 217 43.47 -0.48 7.37
CA LEU A 217 42.51 -1.22 6.57
C LEU A 217 41.12 -1.00 7.17
N GLU A 218 40.15 -0.60 6.38
CA GLU A 218 38.78 -0.31 6.82
C GLU A 218 37.79 -0.89 5.81
N TYR A 219 37.00 -1.86 6.27
CA TYR A 219 35.91 -2.45 5.49
C TYR A 219 34.68 -1.59 5.70
N VAL A 220 34.19 -0.97 4.63
CA VAL A 220 33.14 0.06 4.70
C VAL A 220 31.94 -0.29 3.85
N ASN A 221 30.76 0.02 4.38
CA ASN A 221 29.48 -0.07 3.66
C ASN A 221 29.23 -1.48 3.08
N LEU A 222 29.50 -2.52 3.87
CA LEU A 222 29.29 -3.91 3.46
C LEU A 222 27.79 -4.23 3.41
N LEU A 223 27.22 -4.25 2.21
CA LEU A 223 25.86 -4.69 1.93
C LEU A 223 25.84 -6.17 1.49
N PRO A 224 25.22 -7.06 2.27
CA PRO A 224 25.09 -8.48 1.93
C PRO A 224 24.16 -8.74 0.74
N GLU A 225 24.58 -9.61 -0.17
CA GLU A 225 23.69 -10.33 -1.11
C GLU A 225 23.10 -11.58 -0.46
N TYR A 226 23.93 -12.28 0.30
CA TYR A 226 23.61 -13.53 0.99
C TYR A 226 24.45 -13.65 2.26
N ILE A 227 23.86 -14.17 3.33
CA ILE A 227 24.52 -14.41 4.61
C ILE A 227 24.16 -15.80 5.08
N LEU A 228 25.13 -16.52 5.63
CA LEU A 228 24.96 -17.83 6.26
C LEU A 228 25.62 -17.83 7.63
N GLY A 229 24.94 -18.36 8.63
CA GLY A 229 25.49 -18.55 9.97
C GLY A 229 24.42 -18.72 11.03
N TYR A 230 24.69 -18.24 12.23
CA TYR A 230 23.71 -18.08 13.30
C TYR A 230 23.52 -16.58 13.55
N PHE A 231 22.29 -16.08 13.46
CA PHE A 231 22.04 -14.64 13.60
C PHE A 231 21.76 -14.20 15.04
N GLY A 232 22.17 -15.00 16.02
CA GLY A 232 21.94 -14.70 17.42
C GLY A 232 20.45 -14.75 17.79
N THR A 233 20.15 -14.32 19.01
CA THR A 233 18.79 -14.18 19.50
C THR A 233 18.45 -12.70 19.58
N ILE A 234 17.80 -12.17 18.55
CA ILE A 234 17.47 -10.74 18.45
C ILE A 234 16.02 -10.56 18.81
N SER A 235 15.72 -9.71 19.81
CA SER A 235 14.35 -9.26 20.10
C SER A 235 14.22 -7.81 19.72
N SER A 236 13.14 -7.45 19.02
CA SER A 236 12.84 -6.06 18.71
C SER A 236 11.34 -5.82 18.79
N SER A 237 10.97 -4.60 19.16
CA SER A 237 9.59 -4.13 19.16
C SER A 237 9.38 -3.18 17.98
N PHE A 238 8.16 -3.17 17.47
CA PHE A 238 7.78 -2.23 16.42
C PHE A 238 6.50 -1.49 16.83
N LYS A 239 6.42 -0.25 16.36
CA LYS A 239 5.20 0.55 16.38
C LYS A 239 5.09 1.18 15.01
N GLN A 240 4.15 0.69 14.21
CA GLN A 240 3.93 1.22 12.87
C GLN A 240 3.20 2.56 12.95
N PRO A 241 3.59 3.54 12.10
CA PRO A 241 2.81 4.75 11.93
C PRO A 241 1.47 4.42 11.26
N GLU A 242 0.62 5.45 11.16
CA GLU A 242 -0.67 5.35 10.50
C GLU A 242 -0.56 4.72 9.11
N THR A 243 -1.23 3.59 8.91
CA THR A 243 -1.36 2.95 7.61
C THR A 243 -2.76 3.19 7.06
N LYS A 244 -2.86 3.92 5.94
CA LYS A 244 -4.13 4.15 5.26
C LYS A 244 -4.58 2.88 4.54
N ILE A 245 -5.82 2.44 4.77
CA ILE A 245 -6.34 1.20 4.17
C ILE A 245 -7.26 1.48 2.99
N PHE A 246 -8.23 2.38 3.15
CA PHE A 246 -9.29 2.64 2.18
C PHE A 246 -9.43 4.15 1.96
N ASP A 247 -9.43 4.58 0.70
CA ASP A 247 -9.86 5.91 0.30
C ASP A 247 -11.38 5.88 0.07
N ALA A 248 -12.15 6.16 1.13
CA ALA A 248 -13.61 5.98 1.15
C ALA A 248 -14.39 7.31 1.30
N ASP A 249 -13.86 8.44 0.80
CA ASP A 249 -14.48 9.75 1.03
C ASP A 249 -15.90 9.90 0.45
N TRP A 250 -16.23 9.11 -0.59
CA TRP A 250 -17.54 9.10 -1.25
C TRP A 250 -18.58 8.17 -0.57
N PHE A 251 -18.15 7.36 0.42
CA PHE A 251 -18.97 6.31 1.04
C PHE A 251 -18.96 6.46 2.56
N LYS A 252 -20.09 6.88 3.14
CA LYS A 252 -20.20 7.19 4.57
C LYS A 252 -21.17 6.23 5.25
N ILE A 253 -20.65 5.34 6.10
CA ILE A 253 -21.46 4.52 7.03
C ILE A 253 -21.08 4.89 8.47
N PRO A 254 -21.86 5.75 9.14
CA PRO A 254 -21.53 6.21 10.51
C PRO A 254 -21.58 5.08 11.56
N GLN A 255 -22.49 4.12 11.37
CA GLN A 255 -22.61 2.93 12.20
C GLN A 255 -22.90 1.73 11.31
N LEU A 256 -22.04 0.73 11.39
CA LEU A 256 -22.20 -0.59 10.79
C LEU A 256 -22.04 -1.61 11.91
N HIS A 257 -22.84 -2.67 11.92
CA HIS A 257 -22.62 -3.83 12.76
C HIS A 257 -22.74 -5.08 11.91
N LEU A 258 -21.60 -5.68 11.59
CA LEU A 258 -21.51 -6.96 10.89
C LEU A 258 -21.98 -8.09 11.81
N GLN A 259 -22.83 -8.99 11.31
CA GLN A 259 -23.19 -10.20 12.07
C GLN A 259 -21.99 -11.12 12.27
N SER A 260 -21.16 -11.23 11.25
CA SER A 260 -19.95 -12.04 11.28
C SER A 260 -18.92 -11.48 10.31
N ALA A 261 -17.67 -11.87 10.52
CA ALA A 261 -16.59 -11.68 9.58
C ALA A 261 -15.52 -12.72 9.88
N THR A 262 -14.81 -13.15 8.84
CA THR A 262 -13.64 -14.01 8.95
C THR A 262 -12.45 -13.29 8.36
N ALA A 263 -11.30 -13.40 9.02
CA ALA A 263 -10.03 -12.90 8.51
C ALA A 263 -8.98 -14.01 8.60
N THR A 264 -8.52 -14.49 7.46
CA THR A 264 -7.41 -15.44 7.37
C THR A 264 -6.13 -14.70 7.07
N PHE A 265 -5.12 -14.90 7.90
CA PHE A 265 -3.81 -14.29 7.74
C PHE A 265 -2.81 -15.36 7.34
N SER A 266 -1.95 -15.02 6.38
CA SER A 266 -0.82 -15.83 5.96
C SER A 266 0.47 -15.07 6.24
N VAL A 267 1.30 -15.62 7.11
CA VAL A 267 2.66 -15.14 7.39
C VAL A 267 3.63 -16.00 6.60
N ILE A 268 4.27 -15.39 5.61
CA ILE A 268 5.20 -16.04 4.69
C ILE A 268 6.62 -15.63 5.10
N ASN A 269 7.40 -16.57 5.61
CA ASN A 269 8.78 -16.34 6.04
C ASN A 269 9.73 -16.94 5.00
N ALA A 270 10.44 -16.07 4.27
CA ALA A 270 11.46 -16.48 3.30
C ALA A 270 12.87 -16.60 3.92
N LEU A 271 13.00 -16.35 5.22
CA LEU A 271 14.28 -16.34 5.93
C LEU A 271 14.61 -17.72 6.45
N GLY A 272 15.88 -18.11 6.42
CA GLY A 272 16.38 -19.34 7.05
C GLY A 272 16.39 -19.31 8.58
N VAL A 273 15.53 -18.51 9.22
CA VAL A 273 15.53 -18.21 10.65
C VAL A 273 14.17 -18.52 11.24
N ASP A 274 14.14 -19.17 12.41
CA ASP A 274 12.90 -19.32 13.16
C ASP A 274 12.53 -18.00 13.83
N LEU A 275 11.25 -17.64 13.76
CA LEU A 275 10.74 -16.38 14.29
C LEU A 275 9.67 -16.65 15.33
N LYS A 276 9.66 -15.84 16.38
CA LYS A 276 8.47 -15.68 17.23
C LYS A 276 7.95 -14.27 17.02
N PHE A 277 6.68 -14.15 16.63
CA PHE A 277 6.00 -12.88 16.41
C PHE A 277 4.85 -12.73 17.41
N GLN A 278 4.65 -11.52 17.90
CA GLN A 278 3.54 -11.18 18.78
C GLN A 278 3.00 -9.82 18.36
N LEU A 279 1.69 -9.77 18.08
CA LEU A 279 0.98 -8.51 17.90
C LEU A 279 0.40 -8.09 19.25
N ASP A 280 0.89 -6.99 19.78
CA ASP A 280 0.45 -6.47 21.09
C ASP A 280 -0.84 -5.66 20.95
N SER A 281 -0.97 -4.90 19.87
CA SER A 281 -2.11 -4.03 19.63
C SER A 281 -2.34 -3.81 18.14
N LEU A 282 -3.61 -3.84 17.74
CA LEU A 282 -4.07 -3.38 16.44
C LEU A 282 -5.29 -2.48 16.64
N LEU A 283 -5.07 -1.17 16.50
CA LEU A 283 -6.09 -0.15 16.62
C LEU A 283 -6.52 0.32 15.24
N GLY A 284 -7.81 0.22 14.96
CA GLY A 284 -8.45 0.84 13.80
C GLY A 284 -9.05 2.19 14.19
N LYS A 285 -8.96 3.17 13.29
CA LYS A 285 -9.73 4.41 13.33
C LYS A 285 -10.46 4.60 12.01
N ASN A 286 -11.62 5.26 12.07
CA ASN A 286 -12.36 5.68 10.89
C ASN A 286 -12.44 7.21 10.77
N ASN A 287 -13.05 7.66 9.68
CA ASN A 287 -13.29 9.08 9.38
C ASN A 287 -14.30 9.76 10.31
N PHE A 288 -14.94 9.03 11.23
CA PHE A 288 -15.90 9.56 12.20
C PHE A 288 -15.29 9.73 13.61
N SER A 289 -13.96 9.70 13.72
CA SER A 289 -13.22 9.74 15.00
C SER A 289 -13.55 8.59 15.95
N GLN A 290 -14.14 7.51 15.44
CA GLN A 290 -14.35 6.28 16.20
C GLN A 290 -13.09 5.42 16.14
N SER A 291 -12.91 4.56 17.14
CA SER A 291 -11.79 3.63 17.19
C SER A 291 -12.19 2.29 17.78
N ALA A 292 -11.53 1.23 17.33
CA ALA A 292 -11.75 -0.12 17.82
C ALA A 292 -10.41 -0.86 17.89
N LEU A 293 -10.19 -1.57 19.00
CA LEU A 293 -9.05 -2.46 19.17
C LEU A 293 -9.46 -3.87 18.74
N LEU A 294 -8.63 -4.53 17.94
CA LEU A 294 -8.77 -5.96 17.69
C LEU A 294 -8.26 -6.73 18.91
N ASP A 295 -9.14 -7.52 19.52
CA ASP A 295 -8.77 -8.53 20.51
C ASP A 295 -8.81 -9.91 19.83
N ALA A 296 -7.64 -10.53 19.76
CA ALA A 296 -7.45 -11.83 19.12
C ALA A 296 -6.31 -12.55 19.85
N PRO A 297 -6.59 -13.38 20.87
CA PRO A 297 -5.57 -14.06 21.65
C PRO A 297 -4.59 -14.89 20.81
N ALA A 298 -5.04 -15.43 19.67
CA ALA A 298 -4.19 -16.15 18.72
C ALA A 298 -3.00 -15.32 18.20
N LEU A 299 -3.10 -13.99 18.19
CA LEU A 299 -2.04 -13.09 17.72
C LEU A 299 -0.96 -12.79 18.77
N LYS A 300 -1.16 -13.21 20.02
CA LYS A 300 -0.26 -12.90 21.14
C LYS A 300 1.02 -13.72 21.16
N SER A 301 1.11 -14.80 20.37
CA SER A 301 2.32 -15.60 20.24
C SER A 301 2.24 -16.53 19.02
N LEU A 302 2.89 -16.14 17.93
CA LEU A 302 3.01 -16.93 16.71
C LEU A 302 4.44 -17.42 16.54
N ASN A 303 4.61 -18.74 16.40
CA ASN A 303 5.91 -19.32 16.05
C ASN A 303 5.91 -19.60 14.54
N ILE A 304 6.83 -18.96 13.82
CA ILE A 304 6.97 -19.07 12.38
C ILE A 304 8.28 -19.80 12.11
N SER A 305 8.19 -20.98 11.51
CA SER A 305 9.38 -21.76 11.15
C SER A 305 10.22 -21.05 10.10
N ARG A 306 11.50 -21.38 10.02
CA ARG A 306 12.38 -20.96 8.93
C ARG A 306 11.96 -21.49 7.55
N ALA A 307 12.39 -20.79 6.51
CA ALA A 307 12.40 -21.26 5.13
C ALA A 307 13.42 -22.38 4.92
N GLN A 308 13.22 -23.16 3.87
CA GLN A 308 14.18 -24.15 3.39
C GLN A 308 14.93 -23.62 2.16
N GLN A 309 16.17 -24.04 1.99
CA GLN A 309 16.98 -23.74 0.80
C GLN A 309 17.53 -25.02 0.19
N TYR A 310 17.45 -25.13 -1.14
CA TYR A 310 18.09 -26.17 -1.93
C TYR A 310 18.57 -25.60 -3.26
N ASN A 311 19.83 -25.80 -3.63
CA ASN A 311 20.43 -25.27 -4.88
C ASN A 311 20.12 -23.78 -5.13
N ASN A 312 20.28 -22.93 -4.10
CA ASN A 312 19.97 -21.49 -4.12
C ASN A 312 18.50 -21.13 -4.44
N ARG A 313 17.58 -22.09 -4.38
CA ARG A 313 16.14 -21.85 -4.40
C ARG A 313 15.59 -21.93 -3.00
N ILE A 314 14.73 -20.97 -2.67
CA ILE A 314 14.15 -20.82 -1.34
C ILE A 314 12.72 -21.28 -1.41
N THR A 315 12.34 -22.11 -0.45
CA THR A 315 10.95 -22.49 -0.20
C THR A 315 10.54 -21.80 1.11
N PRO A 316 9.76 -20.70 1.04
CA PRO A 316 9.29 -20.01 2.23
C PRO A 316 8.44 -20.93 3.11
N SER A 317 8.50 -20.74 4.42
CA SER A 317 7.49 -21.32 5.30
C SER A 317 6.24 -20.43 5.28
N ILE A 318 5.07 -21.07 5.40
CA ILE A 318 3.79 -20.37 5.43
C ILE A 318 3.07 -20.79 6.70
N TYR A 319 2.79 -19.82 7.55
CA TYR A 319 1.95 -20.01 8.74
C TYR A 319 0.61 -19.31 8.52
N THR A 320 -0.47 -20.06 8.63
CA THR A 320 -1.83 -19.54 8.45
C THR A 320 -2.61 -19.60 9.75
N PHE A 321 -3.38 -18.56 10.02
CA PHE A 321 -4.35 -18.55 11.12
C PHE A 321 -5.60 -17.76 10.72
N SER A 322 -6.74 -18.13 11.30
CA SER A 322 -8.03 -17.50 10.99
C SER A 322 -8.68 -16.93 12.24
N LEU A 323 -9.21 -15.72 12.10
CA LEU A 323 -9.99 -15.02 13.09
C LEU A 323 -11.45 -15.00 12.67
N ASN A 324 -12.35 -15.21 13.62
CA ASN A 324 -13.78 -15.10 13.45
C ASN A 324 -14.44 -14.62 14.75
N SER A 325 -15.77 -14.57 14.79
CA SER A 325 -16.53 -14.13 15.96
C SER A 325 -16.42 -15.04 17.19
N GLN A 326 -15.88 -16.27 17.07
CA GLN A 326 -15.74 -17.21 18.18
C GLN A 326 -14.39 -17.05 18.91
N ASN A 327 -13.35 -16.57 18.22
CA ASN A 327 -11.99 -16.47 18.76
C ASN A 327 -11.41 -15.04 18.76
N SER A 328 -12.19 -14.04 18.34
CA SER A 328 -11.73 -12.66 18.25
C SER A 328 -12.88 -11.64 18.16
N THR A 329 -12.54 -10.35 18.26
CA THR A 329 -13.46 -9.25 17.99
C THR A 329 -13.44 -8.77 16.53
N ILE A 330 -12.98 -9.60 15.58
CA ILE A 330 -12.75 -9.20 14.18
C ILE A 330 -13.99 -8.59 13.50
N HIS A 331 -15.19 -9.13 13.73
CA HIS A 331 -16.42 -8.58 13.16
C HIS A 331 -16.70 -7.16 13.67
N ARG A 332 -16.48 -6.89 14.97
CA ARG A 332 -16.63 -5.54 15.56
C ARG A 332 -15.55 -4.60 15.07
N PHE A 333 -14.33 -5.10 14.90
CA PHE A 333 -13.22 -4.33 14.37
C PHE A 333 -13.49 -3.90 12.92
N LEU A 334 -13.94 -4.81 12.05
CA LEU A 334 -14.27 -4.53 10.66
C LEU A 334 -15.55 -3.72 10.50
N SER A 335 -16.47 -3.81 11.47
CA SER A 335 -17.66 -2.94 11.56
C SER A 335 -17.30 -1.45 11.68
N LEU A 336 -16.09 -1.11 12.14
CA LEU A 336 -15.61 0.27 12.16
C LEU A 336 -15.36 0.84 10.75
N ILE A 337 -15.12 -0.04 9.76
CA ILE A 337 -14.57 0.31 8.43
C ILE A 337 -13.32 1.19 8.59
N PRO A 338 -12.24 0.66 9.19
CA PRO A 338 -11.08 1.48 9.53
C PRO A 338 -10.40 1.97 8.26
N ASN A 339 -10.19 3.28 8.16
CA ASN A 339 -9.40 3.88 7.09
C ASN A 339 -7.93 4.09 7.51
N ALA A 340 -7.65 4.02 8.82
CA ALA A 340 -6.32 4.12 9.40
C ALA A 340 -6.09 2.98 10.41
N LEU A 341 -4.94 2.31 10.31
CA LEU A 341 -4.47 1.35 11.31
C LEU A 341 -3.22 1.81 12.04
N TYR A 342 -3.14 1.44 13.32
CA TYR A 342 -1.97 1.56 14.16
C TYR A 342 -1.67 0.19 14.77
N ALA A 343 -0.51 -0.37 14.44
CA ALA A 343 -0.08 -1.67 14.91
C ALA A 343 1.16 -1.53 15.80
N SER A 344 1.21 -2.30 16.88
CA SER A 344 2.43 -2.49 17.65
C SER A 344 2.60 -3.95 18.05
N GLY A 345 3.83 -4.39 18.17
CA GLY A 345 4.15 -5.76 18.51
C GLY A 345 5.63 -5.95 18.73
N ASN A 346 6.02 -7.21 18.83
CA ASN A 346 7.41 -7.60 18.95
C ASN A 346 7.70 -8.84 18.11
N PHE A 347 8.95 -8.97 17.72
CA PHE A 347 9.46 -10.15 17.05
C PHE A 347 10.77 -10.59 17.71
N LYS A 348 11.02 -11.90 17.66
CA LYS A 348 12.23 -12.53 18.17
C LYS A 348 12.79 -13.50 17.12
N LEU A 349 14.03 -13.28 16.70
CA LEU A 349 14.80 -14.21 15.87
C LEU A 349 15.39 -15.31 16.75
N ASN A 350 15.45 -16.53 16.22
CA ASN A 350 15.96 -17.72 16.91
C ASN A 350 15.46 -17.83 18.36
N PRO A 351 14.13 -17.88 18.57
CA PRO A 351 13.55 -17.92 19.91
C PRO A 351 14.05 -19.12 20.75
N PHE A 352 14.54 -20.18 20.09
CA PHE A 352 15.08 -21.41 20.67
C PHE A 352 16.61 -21.52 20.58
N GLY A 353 17.31 -20.43 20.24
CA GLY A 353 18.76 -20.44 20.03
C GLY A 353 19.19 -21.12 18.73
N ASN A 354 20.43 -21.61 18.69
CA ASN A 354 21.04 -22.17 17.48
C ASN A 354 20.58 -23.60 17.17
N THR A 355 19.30 -23.77 16.86
CA THR A 355 18.72 -25.06 16.47
C THR A 355 19.07 -25.46 15.02
N SER A 356 19.60 -24.52 14.21
CA SER A 356 20.04 -24.78 12.83
C SER A 356 21.43 -25.37 12.72
N GLY A 357 22.24 -25.33 13.78
CA GLY A 357 23.66 -25.66 13.69
C GLY A 357 24.42 -24.67 12.80
N TYR A 358 24.12 -23.37 12.94
CA TYR A 358 24.71 -22.27 12.16
C TYR A 358 24.39 -22.36 10.66
N ASN A 359 23.17 -22.75 10.32
CA ASN A 359 22.68 -22.82 8.93
C ASN A 359 21.50 -21.87 8.71
N ASP A 360 21.38 -20.83 9.54
CA ASP A 360 20.47 -19.74 9.25
C ASP A 360 20.97 -19.00 8.02
N PHE A 361 20.05 -18.58 7.15
CA PHE A 361 20.39 -17.86 5.94
C PHE A 361 19.49 -16.66 5.69
N LEU A 362 20.03 -15.65 5.02
CA LEU A 362 19.32 -14.46 4.57
C LEU A 362 19.75 -14.13 3.15
N PHE A 363 18.79 -13.77 2.31
CA PHE A 363 19.03 -13.24 0.98
C PHE A 363 18.61 -11.78 0.91
N PHE A 364 19.33 -11.02 0.10
CA PHE A 364 19.00 -9.62 -0.15
C PHE A 364 17.56 -9.47 -0.65
N ASN A 365 16.87 -8.44 -0.14
CA ASN A 365 15.49 -8.10 -0.50
C ASN A 365 14.46 -9.20 -0.19
N GLN A 366 14.79 -10.14 0.69
CA GLN A 366 13.85 -11.13 1.20
C GLN A 366 13.49 -10.84 2.66
N GLY A 367 12.36 -11.40 3.10
CA GLY A 367 11.76 -10.94 4.33
C GLY A 367 10.59 -11.78 4.81
N LEU A 368 9.86 -11.17 5.74
CA LEU A 368 8.57 -11.64 6.22
C LEU A 368 7.47 -10.88 5.49
N GLN A 369 6.54 -11.60 4.86
CA GLN A 369 5.37 -11.02 4.23
C GLN A 369 4.12 -11.44 5.00
N ILE A 370 3.21 -10.50 5.25
CA ILE A 370 1.93 -10.77 5.89
C ILE A 370 0.82 -10.41 4.91
N LYS A 371 0.02 -11.42 4.56
CA LYS A 371 -1.19 -11.25 3.74
C LYS A 371 -2.42 -11.47 4.61
N ALA A 372 -3.45 -10.67 4.38
CA ALA A 372 -4.77 -10.86 4.95
C ALA A 372 -5.78 -11.15 3.84
N HIS A 373 -6.63 -12.11 4.11
CA HIS A 373 -7.78 -12.47 3.32
C HIS A 373 -9.02 -12.30 4.20
N LEU A 374 -9.87 -11.34 3.85
CA LEU A 374 -11.10 -11.03 4.56
C LEU A 374 -12.28 -11.61 3.80
N ASP A 375 -13.17 -12.25 4.55
CA ASP A 375 -14.45 -12.73 4.09
C ASP A 375 -15.53 -12.17 5.01
N ILE A 376 -16.37 -11.29 4.46
CA ILE A 376 -17.40 -10.59 5.23
C ILE A 376 -18.75 -10.86 4.58
N PRO A 377 -19.58 -11.73 5.18
CA PRO A 377 -20.96 -11.90 4.74
C PRO A 377 -21.71 -10.57 4.84
N LEU A 378 -22.48 -10.23 3.81
CA LEU A 378 -23.28 -9.01 3.76
C LEU A 378 -24.58 -9.15 4.53
N ALA A 379 -24.41 -9.47 5.81
CA ALA A 379 -25.44 -9.53 6.81
C ALA A 379 -25.07 -8.59 7.96
N TYR A 380 -25.78 -7.45 8.06
CA TYR A 380 -25.39 -6.36 8.95
C TYR A 380 -26.56 -5.47 9.35
N THR A 381 -26.39 -4.71 10.44
CA THR A 381 -27.23 -3.54 10.73
C THR A 381 -26.45 -2.26 10.48
N HIS A 382 -27.17 -1.19 10.17
CA HIS A 382 -26.60 0.14 9.96
C HIS A 382 -27.68 1.18 10.23
N ASP A 383 -27.29 2.40 10.60
CA ASP A 383 -28.22 3.52 10.73
C ASP A 383 -28.66 4.01 9.34
N TYR A 384 -27.67 4.49 8.58
CA TYR A 384 -27.82 4.80 7.17
C TYR A 384 -26.48 4.71 6.45
N ILE A 385 -26.52 4.42 5.15
CA ILE A 385 -25.39 4.56 4.24
C ILE A 385 -25.63 5.81 3.41
N GLN A 386 -24.70 6.76 3.40
CA GLN A 386 -24.80 7.97 2.61
C GLN A 386 -23.86 7.92 1.40
N LEU A 387 -24.44 8.17 0.22
CA LEU A 387 -23.76 8.31 -1.07
C LEU A 387 -23.98 9.72 -1.58
N GLU A 388 -22.92 10.39 -2.04
CA GLU A 388 -23.00 11.75 -2.59
C GLU A 388 -22.34 11.82 -3.97
N LYS A 389 -23.02 12.40 -4.96
CA LYS A 389 -22.50 12.56 -6.32
C LYS A 389 -23.00 13.82 -6.99
N THR A 390 -22.08 14.58 -7.58
CA THR A 390 -22.40 15.77 -8.39
C THR A 390 -22.33 15.44 -9.87
N PHE A 391 -23.34 15.83 -10.62
CA PHE A 391 -23.44 15.69 -12.07
C PHE A 391 -23.48 17.07 -12.72
N THR A 392 -22.93 17.18 -13.93
CA THR A 392 -23.06 18.37 -14.77
C THR A 392 -24.17 18.11 -15.79
N LEU A 393 -25.10 19.05 -15.94
CA LEU A 393 -26.19 18.97 -16.91
C LEU A 393 -25.64 19.08 -18.34
N THR A 394 -26.22 18.31 -19.26
CA THR A 394 -25.86 18.35 -20.69
C THR A 394 -26.36 19.64 -21.34
N SER A 395 -25.74 20.05 -22.45
CA SER A 395 -26.15 21.23 -23.22
C SER A 395 -27.60 21.14 -23.71
N GLU A 396 -28.09 19.94 -24.03
CA GLU A 396 -29.46 19.68 -24.46
C GLU A 396 -30.48 19.90 -23.34
N ALA A 397 -30.19 19.38 -22.13
CA ALA A 397 -30.99 19.64 -20.94
C ALA A 397 -31.03 21.13 -20.59
N LEU A 398 -29.88 21.82 -20.68
CA LEU A 398 -29.78 23.25 -20.42
C LEU A 398 -30.55 24.09 -21.46
N ASN A 399 -30.49 23.73 -22.75
CA ASN A 399 -31.21 24.46 -23.80
C ASN A 399 -32.72 24.27 -23.68
N SER A 400 -33.15 23.07 -23.32
CA SER A 400 -34.57 22.80 -23.07
C SER A 400 -35.07 23.59 -21.86
N LEU A 401 -34.31 23.67 -20.77
CA LEU A 401 -34.68 24.47 -19.59
C LEU A 401 -34.80 25.99 -19.89
N LYS A 402 -34.18 26.53 -20.94
CA LYS A 402 -34.26 27.97 -21.29
C LYS A 402 -35.58 28.39 -21.93
N ILE A 403 -36.31 27.45 -22.52
CA ILE A 403 -37.50 27.73 -23.35
C ILE A 403 -38.81 27.23 -22.72
N VAL A 404 -38.75 26.74 -21.48
CA VAL A 404 -39.88 26.07 -20.83
C VAL A 404 -40.63 26.99 -19.88
N THR A 405 -41.95 26.82 -19.84
CA THR A 405 -42.84 27.57 -18.96
C THR A 405 -42.98 26.86 -17.61
N SER A 406 -42.91 25.53 -17.60
CA SER A 406 -42.89 24.69 -16.41
C SER A 406 -41.96 23.49 -16.63
N ALA A 407 -41.38 22.98 -15.54
CA ALA A 407 -40.54 21.79 -15.58
C ALA A 407 -40.80 20.94 -14.33
N VAL A 408 -40.90 19.63 -14.53
CA VAL A 408 -41.13 18.63 -13.47
C VAL A 408 -40.04 17.58 -13.56
N VAL A 409 -39.34 17.35 -12.46
CA VAL A 409 -38.41 16.23 -12.34
C VAL A 409 -39.19 15.01 -11.88
N ASN A 410 -39.25 13.99 -12.72
CA ASN A 410 -39.86 12.72 -12.39
C ASN A 410 -38.78 11.71 -12.03
N PHE A 411 -39.01 10.99 -10.93
CA PHE A 411 -38.14 9.92 -10.50
C PHE A 411 -38.94 8.65 -10.25
N GLU A 412 -38.58 7.61 -10.97
CA GLU A 412 -39.15 6.29 -10.85
C GLU A 412 -38.11 5.35 -10.27
N THR A 413 -38.51 4.51 -9.32
CA THR A 413 -37.65 3.46 -8.78
C THR A 413 -38.37 2.14 -8.70
N GLU A 414 -37.58 1.07 -8.71
CA GLU A 414 -38.01 -0.27 -8.42
C GLU A 414 -36.95 -0.91 -7.53
N ASN A 415 -37.29 -1.15 -6.26
CA ASN A 415 -36.34 -1.66 -5.28
C ASN A 415 -36.68 -3.08 -4.85
N THR A 416 -35.69 -3.97 -4.94
CA THR A 416 -35.78 -5.36 -4.46
C THR A 416 -34.84 -5.65 -3.29
N PHE A 417 -34.03 -4.67 -2.87
CA PHE A 417 -33.20 -4.77 -1.67
C PHE A 417 -34.03 -4.63 -0.38
N PRO A 418 -33.56 -5.19 0.76
CA PRO A 418 -34.23 -5.11 2.06
C PRO A 418 -33.89 -3.80 2.80
N PHE A 419 -33.85 -2.69 2.09
CA PHE A 419 -33.58 -1.36 2.63
C PHE A 419 -34.46 -0.32 1.94
N SER A 420 -34.72 0.80 2.60
CA SER A 420 -35.39 1.94 2.00
C SER A 420 -34.37 2.97 1.52
N VAL A 421 -34.65 3.64 0.42
CA VAL A 421 -33.78 4.68 -0.15
C VAL A 421 -34.44 6.04 0.00
N GLN A 422 -33.76 6.98 0.64
CA GLN A 422 -34.08 8.40 0.59
C GLN A 422 -33.10 9.11 -0.35
N ALA A 423 -33.55 10.05 -1.15
CA ALA A 423 -32.62 10.99 -1.78
C ALA A 423 -33.03 12.43 -1.61
N GLN A 424 -32.04 13.27 -1.83
CA GLN A 424 -32.11 14.69 -1.92
C GLN A 424 -31.34 15.15 -3.17
N ALA A 425 -31.99 15.95 -4.00
CA ALA A 425 -31.37 16.60 -5.15
C ALA A 425 -31.16 18.09 -4.82
N LEU A 426 -29.90 18.50 -4.75
CA LEU A 426 -29.46 19.83 -4.33
C LEU A 426 -28.79 20.57 -5.49
N ILE A 427 -29.03 21.87 -5.60
CA ILE A 427 -28.36 22.71 -6.60
C ILE A 427 -27.21 23.45 -5.90
N PRO A 428 -25.93 23.08 -6.16
CA PRO A 428 -24.80 23.79 -5.57
C PRO A 428 -24.66 25.17 -6.22
N ASN A 429 -24.37 26.20 -5.43
CA ASN A 429 -23.99 27.51 -5.96
C ASN A 429 -22.50 27.54 -6.37
N SER A 430 -22.07 28.67 -6.95
CA SER A 430 -20.69 28.88 -7.43
C SER A 430 -19.59 28.71 -6.37
N GLN A 431 -19.93 28.73 -5.08
CA GLN A 431 -19.01 28.50 -3.95
C GLN A 431 -19.14 27.10 -3.33
N GLY A 432 -19.98 26.21 -3.88
CA GLY A 432 -20.17 24.84 -3.41
C GLY A 432 -21.16 24.67 -2.25
N PHE A 433 -21.86 25.74 -1.84
CA PHE A 433 -22.93 25.66 -0.85
C PHE A 433 -24.25 25.26 -1.52
N TYR A 434 -25.08 24.50 -0.80
CA TYR A 434 -26.40 24.07 -1.27
C TYR A 434 -27.44 25.16 -0.98
N GLY A 435 -27.74 25.98 -1.98
CA GLY A 435 -28.65 27.12 -1.83
C GLY A 435 -30.13 26.78 -2.04
N ASP A 436 -30.45 25.68 -2.72
CA ASP A 436 -31.82 25.26 -3.05
C ASP A 436 -31.91 23.73 -3.20
N SER A 437 -33.07 23.16 -2.88
CA SER A 437 -33.37 21.71 -2.98
C SER A 437 -34.50 21.50 -3.96
N ILE A 438 -34.26 20.68 -4.99
CA ILE A 438 -35.28 20.32 -6.00
C ILE A 438 -36.46 19.60 -5.33
N PHE A 439 -36.20 18.79 -4.31
CA PHE A 439 -37.25 18.14 -3.55
C PHE A 439 -37.76 19.13 -2.50
N ASN A 440 -39.02 19.56 -2.66
CA ASN A 440 -39.66 20.55 -1.82
C ASN A 440 -39.59 20.14 -0.35
N LYS A 441 -38.59 20.70 0.36
CA LYS A 441 -38.36 20.65 1.82
C LYS A 441 -37.63 19.43 2.43
N GLY A 442 -36.91 18.60 1.67
CA GLY A 442 -35.99 17.62 2.29
C GLY A 442 -35.80 16.31 1.53
N PRO A 443 -35.14 15.32 2.16
CA PRO A 443 -35.04 13.96 1.64
C PRO A 443 -36.43 13.34 1.44
N VAL A 444 -36.58 12.54 0.38
CA VAL A 444 -37.85 11.86 0.06
C VAL A 444 -37.60 10.36 -0.06
N ASP A 445 -38.50 9.54 0.48
CA ASP A 445 -38.47 8.08 0.34
C ASP A 445 -38.72 7.71 -1.12
N LEU A 446 -37.65 7.34 -1.81
CA LEU A 446 -37.67 7.00 -3.23
C LEU A 446 -38.02 5.57 -3.50
N ALA A 447 -37.69 4.65 -2.59
CA ALA A 447 -37.77 3.23 -2.83
C ALA A 447 -38.02 2.50 -1.50
N ILE A 448 -39.28 2.44 -1.08
CA ILE A 448 -39.69 1.76 0.15
C ILE A 448 -39.73 0.25 -0.10
N HIS A 449 -38.99 -0.51 0.68
CA HIS A 449 -39.12 -1.97 0.67
C HIS A 449 -40.38 -2.40 1.44
N ASN A 450 -41.20 -3.28 0.86
CA ASN A 450 -42.37 -3.85 1.54
C ASN A 450 -42.03 -5.27 2.05
N PRO A 451 -41.87 -5.46 3.37
CA PRO A 451 -41.47 -6.74 3.94
C PRO A 451 -42.52 -7.86 3.78
N THR A 452 -43.75 -7.52 3.39
CA THR A 452 -44.86 -8.48 3.22
C THR A 452 -45.07 -8.96 1.79
N SER A 453 -44.38 -8.38 0.80
CA SER A 453 -44.50 -8.78 -0.61
C SER A 453 -43.12 -8.90 -1.25
N SER A 454 -42.81 -10.08 -1.80
CA SER A 454 -41.60 -10.31 -2.62
C SER A 454 -41.64 -9.58 -3.99
N ALA A 455 -42.69 -8.81 -4.26
CA ALA A 455 -42.86 -8.05 -5.49
C ALA A 455 -42.09 -6.72 -5.42
N SER A 456 -41.52 -6.34 -6.56
CA SER A 456 -40.90 -5.04 -6.77
C SER A 456 -41.87 -3.88 -6.52
N ASN A 457 -41.54 -2.95 -5.63
CA ASN A 457 -42.33 -1.75 -5.44
C ASN A 457 -41.90 -0.69 -6.46
N LEU A 458 -42.66 -0.56 -7.55
CA LEU A 458 -42.51 0.57 -8.47
C LEU A 458 -43.07 1.83 -7.80
N GLN A 459 -42.21 2.84 -7.59
CA GLN A 459 -42.62 4.14 -7.07
C GLN A 459 -42.31 5.22 -8.08
N ARG A 460 -43.24 6.15 -8.31
CA ARG A 460 -43.03 7.35 -9.13
C ARG A 460 -43.29 8.58 -8.27
N MET A 461 -42.34 9.51 -8.28
CA MET A 461 -42.48 10.81 -7.64
C MET A 461 -42.17 11.93 -8.61
N SER A 462 -42.93 13.02 -8.48
CA SER A 462 -42.87 14.17 -9.37
C SER A 462 -42.59 15.43 -8.57
N PHE A 463 -41.54 16.14 -8.95
CA PHE A 463 -41.05 17.33 -8.27
C PHE A 463 -41.13 18.53 -9.23
N PRO A 464 -42.19 19.36 -9.13
CA PRO A 464 -42.29 20.56 -9.95
C PRO A 464 -41.21 21.56 -9.53
N LEU A 465 -40.46 22.06 -10.52
CA LEU A 465 -39.43 23.07 -10.32
C LEU A 465 -40.04 24.46 -10.32
N SER A 466 -39.67 25.28 -9.34
CA SER A 466 -40.00 26.71 -9.37
C SER A 466 -39.20 27.44 -10.47
N SER A 467 -39.68 28.62 -10.87
CA SER A 467 -38.95 29.48 -11.81
C SER A 467 -37.54 29.84 -11.31
N THR A 468 -37.36 30.02 -9.99
CA THR A 468 -36.06 30.28 -9.37
C THR A 468 -35.12 29.07 -9.44
N GLN A 469 -35.66 27.86 -9.26
CA GLN A 469 -34.90 26.61 -9.36
C GLN A 469 -34.45 26.35 -10.81
N ILE A 470 -35.33 26.60 -11.79
CA ILE A 470 -35.00 26.49 -13.22
C ILE A 470 -33.86 27.45 -13.58
N GLN A 471 -33.96 28.73 -13.19
CA GLN A 471 -32.89 29.71 -13.43
C GLN A 471 -31.58 29.33 -12.75
N THR A 472 -31.65 28.81 -11.53
CA THR A 472 -30.45 28.37 -10.78
C THR A 472 -29.80 27.16 -11.46
N LEU A 473 -30.57 26.17 -11.92
CA LEU A 473 -30.04 25.03 -12.69
C LEU A 473 -29.36 25.46 -13.99
N ILE A 474 -29.94 26.42 -14.73
CA ILE A 474 -29.34 26.96 -15.95
C ILE A 474 -28.01 27.67 -15.65
N ARG A 475 -27.96 28.43 -14.55
CA ARG A 475 -26.76 29.19 -14.15
C ARG A 475 -25.65 28.28 -13.66
N GLU A 476 -25.94 27.41 -12.70
CA GLU A 476 -24.95 26.58 -12.00
C GLU A 476 -24.56 25.33 -12.80
N LYS A 477 -25.44 24.86 -13.71
CA LYS A 477 -25.24 23.70 -14.61
C LYS A 477 -24.95 22.39 -13.89
N LYS A 478 -25.12 22.33 -12.57
CA LYS A 478 -24.77 21.20 -11.73
C LYS A 478 -25.95 20.75 -10.90
N LEU A 479 -25.99 19.46 -10.63
CA LEU A 479 -26.94 18.83 -9.74
C LEU A 479 -26.21 17.89 -8.80
N HIS A 480 -26.37 18.07 -7.50
CA HIS A 480 -25.77 17.23 -6.47
C HIS A 480 -26.83 16.30 -5.89
N PHE A 481 -26.64 15.00 -6.03
CA PHE A 481 -27.47 13.99 -5.38
C PHE A 481 -26.82 13.53 -4.09
N ARG A 482 -27.60 13.58 -3.02
CA ARG A 482 -27.32 12.91 -1.75
C ARG A 482 -28.35 11.80 -1.59
N ILE A 483 -27.89 10.57 -1.49
CA ILE A 483 -28.72 9.39 -1.26
C ILE A 483 -28.38 8.86 0.12
N LYS A 484 -29.41 8.53 0.91
CA LYS A 484 -29.31 7.82 2.17
C LYS A 484 -30.09 6.53 2.09
N ILE A 485 -29.43 5.43 2.39
CA ILE A 485 -30.03 4.09 2.43
C ILE A 485 -30.23 3.73 3.89
N TYR A 486 -31.43 3.32 4.26
CA TYR A 486 -31.82 2.97 5.63
C TYR A 486 -32.24 1.51 5.72
N GLY A 487 -31.83 0.82 6.79
CA GLY A 487 -32.37 -0.49 7.13
C GLY A 487 -33.87 -0.42 7.48
N LEU A 488 -34.57 -1.54 7.33
CA LEU A 488 -36.02 -1.65 7.63
C LEU A 488 -36.35 -1.45 9.11
N THR A 489 -35.48 -1.93 9.99
CA THR A 489 -35.54 -1.68 11.43
C THR A 489 -34.12 -1.54 11.97
N PRO A 490 -33.85 -0.64 12.94
CA PRO A 490 -32.51 -0.46 13.49
C PRO A 490 -31.94 -1.71 14.18
N GLN A 491 -32.79 -2.68 14.53
CA GLN A 491 -32.42 -3.82 15.38
C GLN A 491 -32.36 -5.18 14.66
N SER A 492 -32.89 -5.29 13.43
CA SER A 492 -32.82 -6.55 12.68
C SER A 492 -31.77 -6.45 11.56
N PRO A 493 -30.83 -7.40 11.48
CA PRO A 493 -29.81 -7.43 10.44
C PRO A 493 -30.46 -7.65 9.07
N ILE A 494 -30.01 -6.86 8.09
CA ILE A 494 -30.36 -7.04 6.69
C ILE A 494 -29.33 -7.95 6.02
N ALA A 495 -29.80 -8.83 5.13
CA ALA A 495 -28.94 -9.71 4.34
C ALA A 495 -29.07 -9.39 2.85
N LEU A 496 -27.94 -9.21 2.16
CA LEU A 496 -27.91 -8.87 0.74
C LEU A 496 -27.65 -10.11 -0.12
N PHE A 497 -28.48 -10.30 -1.15
CA PHE A 497 -28.45 -11.47 -2.04
C PHE A 497 -28.18 -11.06 -3.48
N GLU A 498 -27.58 -11.98 -4.26
CA GLU A 498 -27.14 -11.75 -5.65
C GLU A 498 -28.26 -11.28 -6.59
N ASN A 499 -29.51 -11.69 -6.36
CA ASN A 499 -30.65 -11.37 -7.22
C ASN A 499 -31.26 -9.98 -6.96
N GLN A 500 -30.77 -9.25 -5.96
CA GLN A 500 -31.30 -7.95 -5.59
C GLN A 500 -30.72 -6.82 -6.44
N LYS A 501 -31.57 -5.84 -6.72
CA LYS A 501 -31.33 -4.70 -7.60
C LYS A 501 -32.21 -3.51 -7.24
N LEU A 502 -31.70 -2.32 -7.58
CA LEU A 502 -32.45 -1.07 -7.56
C LEU A 502 -32.47 -0.52 -8.99
N ASN A 503 -33.62 -0.56 -9.66
CA ASN A 503 -33.78 0.17 -10.92
C ASN A 503 -34.20 1.60 -10.60
N PHE A 504 -33.70 2.57 -11.36
CA PHE A 504 -34.10 3.95 -11.24
C PHE A 504 -34.13 4.65 -12.60
N ASN A 505 -35.08 5.57 -12.76
CA ASN A 505 -35.28 6.35 -13.96
C ASN A 505 -35.66 7.79 -13.57
N LEU A 506 -34.73 8.71 -13.80
CA LEU A 506 -34.87 10.15 -13.62
C LEU A 506 -35.03 10.82 -14.98
N TYR A 507 -36.11 11.56 -15.16
CA TYR A 507 -36.34 12.33 -16.39
C TYR A 507 -36.97 13.68 -16.08
N LEU A 508 -36.65 14.65 -16.92
CA LEU A 508 -37.25 15.98 -16.87
C LEU A 508 -38.42 15.99 -17.84
N GLN A 509 -39.61 16.30 -17.34
CA GLN A 509 -40.76 16.59 -18.16
C GLN A 509 -40.92 18.11 -18.22
N THR A 510 -40.91 18.67 -19.42
CA THR A 510 -41.06 20.11 -19.61
C THR A 510 -42.27 20.44 -20.46
N GLU A 511 -42.90 21.57 -20.16
CA GLU A 511 -43.93 22.16 -21.00
C GLU A 511 -43.36 23.45 -21.60
N THR A 512 -43.42 23.56 -22.92
CA THR A 512 -43.05 24.77 -23.63
C THR A 512 -44.32 25.42 -24.16
N HIS A 513 -44.36 26.75 -24.18
CA HIS A 513 -45.38 27.49 -24.89
C HIS A 513 -44.75 28.07 -26.16
N ALA A 514 -45.17 27.58 -27.32
CA ALA A 514 -44.71 28.09 -28.61
C ALA A 514 -45.86 28.81 -29.32
N GLU A 515 -45.75 30.13 -29.47
CA GLU A 515 -46.59 30.94 -30.38
C GLU A 515 -45.79 31.26 -31.64
N ILE A 516 -46.35 30.93 -32.81
CA ILE A 516 -45.83 31.38 -34.10
C ILE A 516 -46.60 32.66 -34.47
N GLN A 517 -45.90 33.78 -34.58
CA GLN A 517 -46.45 35.04 -35.11
C GLN A 517 -46.69 34.98 -36.61
#